data_AF-A0A6N3F089-F1
#
_entry.id   AF-A0A6N3F089-F1
#
_cell.length_a   1.000
_cell.length_b   1.000
_cell.length_c   1.000
_cell.angle_alpha   90.00
_cell.angle_beta   90.00
_cell.angle_gamma   90.00
#
_symmetry.space_group_name_H-M   'P 1'
#
loop_
_entity.id
_entity.type
_entity.pdbx_description
1 polymer ?
#
loop_
_entity_poly.entity_id
_entity_poly.type
_entity_poly.pdbx_seq_one_letter_code
_entity_poly.pdbx_strand_id
1 'polypeptide(L)'
;MSEKEQVEALLKLRSKLAFESKSKHSWSFSDEELKRLVIAKPKTLDALGEIKGFPRTGKRVQAYGQLIIDIFNGIGCDDIKVEVIGEDDIVVTPIRRSSAF
;
A
#
# COMPACT_ATOMS: atom_id res chain seq x y z
N MET A 1 0.23 2.09 16.19
CA MET A 1 -0.79 2.64 15.27
C MET A 1 -2.17 2.17 15.70
N SER A 2 -3.07 3.11 15.89
CA SER A 2 -4.51 2.92 16.05
C SER A 2 -5.16 2.60 14.71
N GLU A 3 -6.37 2.04 14.70
CA GLU A 3 -7.11 1.75 13.46
C GLU A 3 -7.28 3.00 12.57
N LYS A 4 -7.55 4.16 13.18
CA LYS A 4 -7.64 5.45 12.46
C LYS A 4 -6.33 5.80 11.72
N GLU A 5 -5.19 5.57 12.36
CA GLU A 5 -3.87 5.83 11.77
C GLU A 5 -3.57 4.86 10.61
N GLN A 6 -4.03 3.61 10.71
CA GLN A 6 -3.89 2.62 9.62
C GLN A 6 -4.73 3.02 8.40
N VAL A 7 -5.98 3.45 8.63
CA VAL A 7 -6.86 3.94 7.56
C VAL A 7 -6.27 5.18 6.89
N GLU A 8 -5.77 6.13 7.68
CA GLU A 8 -5.13 7.34 7.15
C GLU A 8 -3.88 7.02 6.33
N ALA A 9 -3.05 6.08 6.78
CA ALA A 9 -1.88 5.61 6.03
C ALA A 9 -2.26 4.97 4.68
N LEU A 10 -3.32 4.15 4.64
CA LEU A 10 -3.82 3.57 3.40
C LEU A 10 -4.40 4.63 2.45
N LEU A 11 -5.10 5.63 2.97
CA LEU A 11 -5.60 6.76 2.17
C LEU A 11 -4.44 7.58 1.59
N LYS A 12 -3.39 7.83 2.39
CA LYS A 12 -2.17 8.50 1.93
C LYS A 12 -1.49 7.70 0.82
N LEU A 13 -1.36 6.37 0.98
CA LEU A 13 -0.86 5.47 -0.07
C LEU A 13 -1.69 5.59 -1.35
N ARG A 14 -3.02 5.50 -1.25
CA ARG A 14 -3.93 5.61 -2.39
C ARG A 14 -3.75 6.93 -3.13
N SER A 15 -3.68 8.05 -2.41
CA SER A 15 -3.51 9.38 -2.98
C SER A 15 -2.16 9.53 -3.69
N LYS A 16 -1.07 9.03 -3.09
CA LYS A 16 0.26 9.01 -3.71
C LYS A 16 0.27 8.17 -4.99
N LEU A 17 -0.31 6.98 -4.95
CA LEU A 17 -0.46 6.12 -6.14
C LEU A 17 -1.23 6.84 -7.25
N ALA A 18 -2.37 7.47 -6.93
CA ALA A 18 -3.18 8.18 -7.92
C ALA A 18 -2.45 9.37 -8.54
N PHE A 19 -1.67 10.11 -7.74
CA PHE A 19 -0.91 11.27 -8.20
C PHE A 19 0.29 10.89 -9.07
N GLU A 20 1.10 9.93 -8.60
CA GLU A 20 2.39 9.59 -9.22
C GLU A 20 2.24 8.64 -10.42
N SER A 21 1.17 7.82 -10.48
CA SER A 21 0.95 6.86 -11.59
C SER A 21 0.42 7.49 -12.89
N LYS A 22 0.39 8.83 -13.00
CA LYS A 22 -0.01 9.59 -14.21
C LYS A 22 -1.24 9.01 -14.93
N SER A 23 -2.33 8.82 -14.18
CA SER A 23 -3.64 8.40 -14.67
C SER A 23 -3.86 6.90 -14.94
N LYS A 24 -2.91 6.01 -14.62
CA LYS A 24 -3.18 4.57 -14.60
C LYS A 24 -3.94 4.19 -13.32
N HIS A 25 -5.26 4.40 -13.36
CA HIS A 25 -6.23 4.03 -12.32
C HIS A 25 -6.08 2.58 -11.82
N SER A 26 -5.46 1.70 -12.62
CA SER A 26 -5.16 0.31 -12.26
C SER A 26 -4.23 0.18 -11.04
N TRP A 27 -3.41 1.18 -10.71
CA TRP A 27 -2.47 1.06 -9.59
C TRP A 27 -3.04 1.40 -8.23
N SER A 28 -4.07 2.26 -8.17
CA SER A 28 -4.78 2.57 -6.92
C SER A 28 -5.89 1.55 -6.66
N PHE A 29 -6.34 1.48 -5.41
CA PHE A 29 -7.45 0.64 -4.98
C PHE A 29 -8.68 1.49 -4.62
N SER A 30 -9.86 0.94 -4.88
CA SER A 30 -11.16 1.54 -4.63
C SER A 30 -11.53 1.60 -3.15
N ASP A 31 -12.55 2.37 -2.79
CA ASP A 31 -13.08 2.41 -1.42
C ASP A 31 -13.60 1.05 -0.94
N GLU A 32 -14.14 0.22 -1.84
CA GLU A 32 -14.52 -1.16 -1.51
C GLU A 32 -13.31 -2.02 -1.14
N GLU A 33 -12.22 -1.90 -1.87
CA GLU A 33 -10.96 -2.59 -1.59
C GLU A 33 -10.35 -2.10 -0.27
N LEU A 34 -10.38 -0.79 0.01
CA LEU A 34 -9.96 -0.22 1.29
C LEU A 34 -10.77 -0.82 2.45
N LYS A 35 -12.10 -0.89 2.33
CA LYS A 35 -12.95 -1.52 3.35
C LYS A 35 -12.57 -2.97 3.60
N ARG A 36 -12.31 -3.76 2.54
CA ARG A 36 -11.86 -5.15 2.66
C ARG A 36 -10.52 -5.24 3.39
N LEU A 37 -9.56 -4.38 3.07
CA LEU A 37 -8.27 -4.32 3.76
C LEU A 37 -8.44 -4.03 5.25
N VAL A 38 -9.27 -3.04 5.60
CA VAL A 38 -9.49 -2.63 7.00
C VAL A 38 -10.23 -3.70 7.81
N ILE A 39 -11.15 -4.45 7.19
CA ILE A 39 -11.84 -5.58 7.81
C ILE A 39 -10.88 -6.76 8.00
N ALA A 40 -10.11 -7.11 6.97
CA ALA A 40 -9.24 -8.29 6.99
C ALA A 40 -7.95 -8.08 7.81
N LYS A 41 -7.43 -6.84 7.86
CA LYS A 41 -6.17 -6.45 8.51
C LYS A 41 -5.02 -7.43 8.20
N PRO A 42 -4.69 -7.65 6.91
CA PRO A 42 -3.70 -8.66 6.52
C PRO A 42 -2.33 -8.34 7.11
N LYS A 43 -1.77 -9.29 7.85
CA LYS A 43 -0.43 -9.18 8.46
C LYS A 43 0.65 -9.94 7.69
N THR A 44 0.27 -10.65 6.62
CA THR A 44 1.16 -11.43 5.77
C THR A 44 0.78 -11.28 4.30
N LEU A 45 1.72 -11.54 3.39
CA LEU A 45 1.46 -11.52 1.94
C LEU A 45 0.47 -12.60 1.52
N ASP A 46 0.41 -13.70 2.28
CA ASP A 46 -0.54 -14.77 2.06
C ASP A 46 -1.98 -14.29 2.36
N ALA A 47 -2.20 -13.71 3.54
CA ALA A 47 -3.50 -13.15 3.94
C ALA A 47 -3.93 -11.98 3.06
N LEU A 48 -2.99 -11.15 2.60
CA LEU A 48 -3.29 -10.10 1.61
C LEU A 48 -3.71 -10.71 0.28
N GLY A 49 -3.06 -11.80 -0.13
CA GLY A 49 -3.29 -12.56 -1.35
C GLY A 49 -4.71 -13.12 -1.49
N GLU A 50 -5.39 -13.37 -0.37
CA GLU A 50 -6.77 -13.87 -0.31
C GLU A 50 -7.82 -12.76 -0.52
N ILE A 51 -7.42 -11.49 -0.45
CA ILE A 51 -8.34 -10.36 -0.57
C ILE A 51 -8.60 -10.07 -2.05
N LYS A 52 -9.88 -10.06 -2.44
CA LYS A 52 -10.29 -9.67 -3.81
C LYS A 52 -9.71 -8.29 -4.17
N GLY A 53 -8.98 -8.24 -5.28
CA GLY A 53 -8.26 -7.03 -5.75
C GLY A 53 -6.76 -7.04 -5.44
N PHE A 54 -6.30 -7.96 -4.58
CA PHE A 54 -4.91 -8.12 -4.19
C PHE A 54 -4.43 -9.58 -4.32
N PRO A 55 -4.53 -10.21 -5.50
CA PRO A 55 -4.03 -11.56 -5.67
C PRO A 55 -2.52 -11.61 -5.39
N ARG A 56 -2.04 -12.69 -4.76
CA ARG A 56 -0.64 -12.86 -4.32
C ARG A 56 0.40 -12.58 -5.42
N THR A 57 0.09 -12.96 -6.64
CA THR A 57 0.96 -12.77 -7.82
C THR A 57 0.62 -11.51 -8.62
N GLY A 58 -0.28 -10.67 -8.10
CA GLY A 58 -0.72 -9.44 -8.76
C GLY A 58 0.33 -8.34 -8.67
N LYS A 59 0.39 -7.51 -9.72
CA LYS A 59 1.31 -6.37 -9.82
C LYS A 59 1.26 -5.44 -8.59
N ARG A 60 0.06 -5.17 -8.06
CA ARG A 60 -0.13 -4.33 -6.86
C ARG A 60 0.54 -4.91 -5.61
N VAL A 61 0.40 -6.22 -5.39
CA VAL A 61 1.00 -6.91 -4.25
C VAL A 61 2.53 -6.93 -4.38
N GLN A 62 3.04 -7.12 -5.59
CA GLN A 62 4.48 -7.04 -5.85
C GLN A 62 5.03 -5.61 -5.67
N ALA A 63 4.30 -4.59 -6.11
CA ALA A 63 4.74 -3.20 -6.05
C ALA A 63 4.68 -2.60 -4.63
N TYR A 64 3.63 -2.91 -3.86
CA TYR A 64 3.38 -2.28 -2.56
C TYR A 64 2.66 -3.15 -1.53
N GLY A 65 2.51 -4.45 -1.77
CA GLY A 65 1.84 -5.36 -0.83
C GLY A 65 2.53 -5.42 0.53
N GLN A 66 3.88 -5.36 0.54
CA GLN A 66 4.65 -5.30 1.79
C GLN A 66 4.33 -4.03 2.60
N LEU A 67 4.12 -2.89 1.95
CA LEU A 67 3.77 -1.65 2.63
C LEU A 67 2.39 -1.74 3.31
N ILE A 68 1.41 -2.38 2.67
CA ILE A 68 0.09 -2.63 3.28
C ILE A 68 0.25 -3.45 4.56
N ILE A 69 1.05 -4.51 4.50
CA ILE A 69 1.34 -5.37 5.65
C ILE A 69 2.03 -4.60 6.76
N ASP A 70 3.00 -3.77 6.42
CA ASP A 70 3.73 -2.95 7.38
C ASP A 70 2.79 -1.98 8.12
N ILE A 71 1.84 -1.35 7.41
CA ILE A 71 0.80 -0.51 8.00
C ILE A 71 -0.03 -1.30 9.04
N PHE A 72 -0.47 -2.51 8.69
CA PHE A 72 -1.27 -3.34 9.61
C PHE A 72 -0.47 -3.95 10.77
N ASN A 73 0.83 -4.17 10.58
CA ASN A 73 1.74 -4.55 11.65
C ASN A 73 2.18 -3.36 12.52
N GLY A 74 1.76 -2.13 12.19
CA GLY A 74 2.09 -0.93 12.95
C GLY A 74 3.55 -0.49 12.77
N ILE A 75 4.20 -0.95 11.71
CA ILE A 75 5.54 -0.51 11.32
C ILE A 75 5.37 0.88 10.69
N GLY A 76 5.82 1.91 11.40
CA GLY A 76 5.64 3.30 11.00
C GLY A 76 6.18 3.59 9.59
N CYS A 77 5.50 4.50 8.91
CA CYS A 77 5.86 5.03 7.61
C CYS A 77 5.57 6.54 7.61
N ASP A 78 6.60 7.37 7.62
CA ASP A 78 6.44 8.83 7.65
C ASP A 78 5.95 9.35 6.29
N ASP A 79 6.57 8.87 5.21
CA ASP A 79 6.18 9.22 3.84
C ASP A 79 6.32 8.04 2.87
N ILE A 80 5.83 8.20 1.65
CA ILE A 80 5.78 7.14 0.66
C ILE A 80 6.30 7.72 -0.65
N LYS A 81 7.32 7.08 -1.21
CA LYS A 81 7.86 7.39 -2.54
C LYS A 81 7.31 6.39 -3.54
N VAL A 82 6.76 6.88 -4.64
CA VAL A 82 6.30 6.06 -5.76
C VAL A 82 7.18 6.39 -6.96
N GLU A 83 7.83 5.39 -7.53
CA GLU A 83 8.72 5.54 -8.68
C GLU A 83 8.20 4.69 -9.83
N VAL A 84 8.01 5.31 -11.00
CA VAL A 84 7.63 4.60 -12.22
C VAL A 84 8.91 4.06 -12.86
N ILE A 85 9.09 2.74 -12.85
CA ILE A 85 10.30 2.05 -13.34
C ILE A 85 10.16 1.51 -14.76
N GLY A 86 8.97 1.57 -15.34
CA GLY A 86 8.68 1.14 -16.70
C GLY A 86 7.37 1.71 -17.20
N GLU A 87 6.99 1.37 -18.43
CA GLU A 87 5.76 1.88 -19.02
C GLU A 87 4.51 1.47 -18.22
N ASP A 88 4.55 0.30 -17.56
CA ASP A 88 3.45 -0.24 -16.75
C ASP A 88 3.95 -0.91 -15.47
N ASP A 89 4.99 -0.36 -14.84
CA ASP A 89 5.56 -0.89 -13.59
C ASP A 89 5.94 0.24 -12.64
N ILE A 90 5.54 0.09 -11.37
CA ILE A 90 5.85 1.03 -10.30
C ILE A 90 6.51 0.30 -9.13
N VAL A 91 7.36 1.02 -8.42
CA VAL A 91 7.92 0.60 -7.13
C VAL A 91 7.47 1.60 -6.08
N VAL A 92 6.98 1.08 -4.96
CA VAL A 92 6.58 1.90 -3.82
C VAL A 92 7.50 1.62 -2.65
N THR A 93 8.19 2.68 -2.19
CA THR A 93 9.16 2.58 -1.11
C THR A 93 8.66 3.38 0.09
N PRO A 94 8.49 2.77 1.27
CA PRO A 94 8.23 3.52 2.50
C PRO A 94 9.46 4.33 2.89
N ILE A 95 9.25 5.62 3.16
CA ILE A 95 10.25 6.49 3.78
C ILE A 95 10.01 6.44 5.28
N ARG A 96 11.02 5.96 6.00
CA ARG A 96 11.06 5.97 7.46
C ARG A 96 12.12 6.98 7.86
N ARG A 97 11.82 7.90 8.78
CA ARG A 97 12.89 8.65 9.43
C ARG A 97 13.77 7.67 10.18
N SER A 98 14.94 7.41 9.64
CA SER A 98 16.04 6.87 10.43
C SER A 98 16.38 7.96 11.45
N SER A 99 16.07 7.70 12.71
CA SER A 99 16.71 8.39 13.83
C SER A 99 18.21 8.15 13.66
N ALA A 100 18.91 9.10 13.04
CA ALA A 100 20.36 9.13 13.10
C ALA A 100 20.70 9.41 14.57
N PHE A 101 21.05 8.34 15.29
CA PHE A 101 21.72 8.42 16.57
C PHE A 101 23.22 8.66 16.32
#